data_AF-A0A4P5VZE6-F1
#
_entry.id   AF-A0A4P5VZE6-F1
#
_cell.length_a   1.000
_cell.length_b   1.000
_cell.length_c   1.000
_cell.angle_alpha   90.00
_cell.angle_beta   90.00
_cell.angle_gamma   90.00
#
_symmetry.space_group_name_H-M   'P 1'
#
loop_
_entity.id
_entity.type
_entity.pdbx_description
1 polymer ?
#
loop_
_entity_poly.entity_id
_entity_poly.type
_entity_poly.pdbx_seq_one_letter_code
_entity_poly.pdbx_strand_id
1 'polypeptide(L)'
;MPAESLDVLRAEVARVEDPNLLPLDLTYDSLDRLEDYFLLVLGGTVTADDGLATRMARYLGDTLIKNAGGCWEGAGDERVVARIPRVRKEGFDALGPILEFRRLRIPGAVRDLTVIWDVAQRRRELAAATADPDANLGSLREDIEALTGADPGPLDDGTPAALAALEEALKTLIIQKRTREARRRVHTRAIVYIGALFLRGLGRGGWSVCESPRDIDFGKFHAGDWAPLSAVRRVTPQQPAGLLQKNLETIIEARKAARR
;
A
#
# COMPACT_ATOMS: atom_id res chain seq x y z
N MET A 1 17.48 14.18 -22.45
CA MET A 1 17.86 12.75 -22.49
C MET A 1 16.99 11.88 -21.54
N PRO A 2 15.70 11.62 -21.84
CA PRO A 2 14.83 10.75 -21.02
C PRO A 2 14.77 9.28 -21.47
N ALA A 3 14.79 8.99 -22.78
CA ALA A 3 14.54 7.65 -23.32
C ALA A 3 15.66 6.63 -23.02
N GLU A 4 16.91 7.08 -23.06
CA GLU A 4 18.09 6.20 -22.99
C GLU A 4 18.20 5.40 -21.68
N SER A 5 17.83 5.99 -20.53
CA SER A 5 17.90 5.30 -19.23
C SER A 5 16.84 4.21 -19.07
N LEU A 6 15.69 4.37 -19.73
CA LEU A 6 14.56 3.45 -19.60
C LEU A 6 14.70 2.27 -20.56
N ASP A 7 15.21 2.52 -21.77
CA ASP A 7 15.52 1.48 -22.74
C ASP A 7 16.66 0.59 -22.24
N VAL A 8 17.66 1.16 -21.55
CA VAL A 8 18.73 0.38 -20.89
C VAL A 8 18.16 -0.54 -19.81
N LEU A 9 17.30 -0.02 -18.90
CA LEU A 9 16.70 -0.85 -17.86
C LEU A 9 15.85 -1.98 -18.46
N ARG A 10 15.04 -1.69 -19.49
CA ARG A 10 14.24 -2.70 -20.19
C ARG A 10 15.12 -3.76 -20.86
N ALA A 11 16.17 -3.35 -21.54
CA ALA A 11 17.10 -4.27 -22.18
C ALA A 11 17.85 -5.14 -21.15
N GLU A 12 18.17 -4.58 -19.98
CA GLU A 12 18.79 -5.31 -18.88
C GLU A 12 17.85 -6.36 -18.30
N VAL A 13 16.60 -6.00 -17.99
CA VAL A 13 15.59 -6.95 -17.49
C VAL A 13 15.28 -8.04 -18.53
N ALA A 14 15.25 -7.68 -19.82
CA ALA A 14 15.01 -8.65 -20.89
C ALA A 14 16.10 -9.74 -21.00
N ARG A 15 17.34 -9.47 -20.54
CA ARG A 15 18.43 -10.46 -20.54
C ARG A 15 18.27 -11.56 -19.50
N VAL A 16 17.37 -11.40 -18.53
CA VAL A 16 17.11 -12.40 -17.48
C VAL A 16 16.29 -13.59 -18.00
N GLU A 17 15.70 -13.46 -19.20
CA GLU A 17 14.87 -14.50 -19.85
C GLU A 17 13.69 -15.01 -19.00
N ASP A 18 13.29 -14.26 -17.96
CA ASP A 18 12.05 -14.50 -17.20
C ASP A 18 10.92 -13.62 -17.74
N PRO A 19 9.89 -14.22 -18.39
CA PRO A 19 8.79 -13.46 -18.97
C PRO A 19 7.93 -12.73 -17.92
N ASN A 20 7.98 -13.14 -16.64
CA ASN A 20 7.19 -12.50 -15.58
C ASN A 20 7.73 -11.11 -15.20
N LEU A 21 8.99 -10.80 -15.55
CA LEU A 21 9.61 -9.50 -15.28
C LEU A 21 9.21 -8.43 -16.30
N LEU A 22 8.51 -8.81 -17.38
CA LEU A 22 8.08 -7.94 -18.46
C LEU A 22 6.55 -7.97 -18.63
N PRO A 23 5.94 -6.93 -19.23
CA PRO A 23 6.57 -5.70 -19.69
C PRO A 23 6.84 -4.70 -18.56
N LEU A 24 7.84 -3.83 -18.77
CA LEU A 24 8.06 -2.60 -18.01
C LEU A 24 7.46 -1.41 -18.77
N ASP A 25 6.15 -1.21 -18.61
CA ASP A 25 5.30 -0.31 -19.40
C ASP A 25 4.88 0.98 -18.67
N LEU A 26 5.55 1.33 -17.57
CA LEU A 26 5.26 2.48 -16.70
C LEU A 26 3.84 2.42 -16.09
N THR A 27 3.31 1.22 -15.85
CA THR A 27 2.12 1.00 -15.00
C THR A 27 2.53 0.75 -13.55
N TYR A 28 1.63 0.94 -12.59
CA TYR A 28 1.94 0.57 -11.19
C TYR A 28 2.19 -0.93 -11.01
N ASP A 29 1.54 -1.79 -11.79
CA ASP A 29 1.81 -3.24 -11.76
C ASP A 29 3.23 -3.57 -12.22
N SER A 30 3.78 -2.80 -13.18
CA SER A 30 5.17 -2.98 -13.60
C SER A 30 6.20 -2.68 -12.50
N LEU A 31 5.83 -1.95 -11.46
CA LEU A 31 6.71 -1.72 -10.29
C LEU A 31 6.88 -2.99 -9.45
N ASP A 32 5.89 -3.87 -9.41
CA ASP A 32 6.02 -5.18 -8.74
C ASP A 32 7.00 -6.08 -9.50
N ARG A 33 6.98 -6.05 -10.84
CA ARG A 33 7.96 -6.75 -11.69
C ARG A 33 9.37 -6.21 -11.53
N LEU A 34 9.48 -4.88 -11.43
CA LEU A 34 10.76 -4.21 -11.18
C LEU A 34 11.33 -4.59 -9.80
N GLU A 35 10.46 -4.75 -8.80
CA GLU A 35 10.82 -5.27 -7.48
C GLU A 35 11.34 -6.71 -7.55
N ASP A 36 10.68 -7.59 -8.32
CA ASP A 36 11.12 -8.97 -8.55
C ASP A 36 12.50 -9.03 -9.21
N TYR A 37 12.73 -8.21 -10.24
CA TYR A 37 14.04 -8.08 -10.86
C TYR A 37 15.11 -7.68 -9.83
N PHE A 38 14.80 -6.71 -8.97
CA PHE A 38 15.76 -6.25 -7.97
C PHE A 38 16.05 -7.30 -6.90
N LEU A 39 15.10 -8.17 -6.58
CA LEU A 39 15.34 -9.32 -5.70
C LEU A 39 16.34 -10.30 -6.31
N LEU A 40 16.28 -10.55 -7.62
CA LEU A 40 17.27 -11.40 -8.31
C LEU A 40 18.67 -10.80 -8.23
N VAL A 41 18.79 -9.48 -8.40
CA VAL A 41 20.07 -8.76 -8.25
C VAL A 41 20.59 -8.84 -6.82
N LEU A 42 19.73 -8.55 -5.83
CA LEU A 42 20.11 -8.57 -4.42
C LEU A 42 20.41 -9.99 -3.90
N GLY A 43 19.84 -11.01 -4.54
CA GLY A 43 20.15 -12.42 -4.30
C GLY A 43 21.41 -12.93 -5.00
N GLY A 44 22.06 -12.10 -5.83
CA GLY A 44 23.25 -12.46 -6.60
C GLY A 44 22.98 -13.32 -7.84
N THR A 45 21.71 -13.53 -8.21
CA THR A 45 21.32 -14.26 -9.43
C THR A 45 21.63 -13.46 -10.69
N VAL A 46 21.50 -12.13 -10.61
CA VAL A 46 21.81 -11.20 -11.71
C VAL A 46 22.88 -10.22 -11.23
N THR A 47 23.94 -10.02 -12.02
CA THR A 47 24.92 -8.96 -11.76
C THR A 47 24.40 -7.64 -12.31
N ALA A 48 24.42 -6.59 -11.50
CA ALA A 48 24.06 -5.24 -11.91
C ALA A 48 25.20 -4.27 -11.61
N ASP A 49 25.28 -3.19 -12.38
CA ASP A 49 26.20 -2.09 -12.11
C ASP A 49 25.71 -1.16 -10.98
N ASP A 50 26.60 -0.30 -10.51
CA ASP A 50 26.32 0.65 -9.42
C ASP A 50 25.21 1.66 -9.75
N GLY A 51 24.89 1.84 -11.03
CA GLY A 51 23.85 2.75 -11.53
C GLY A 51 22.44 2.16 -11.55
N LEU A 52 22.24 0.88 -11.22
CA LEU A 52 20.92 0.25 -11.26
C LEU A 52 19.90 0.97 -10.37
N ALA A 53 20.27 1.31 -9.13
CA ALA A 53 19.36 1.97 -8.20
C ALA A 53 18.83 3.30 -8.76
N THR A 54 19.70 4.08 -9.40
CA THR A 54 19.34 5.34 -10.05
C THR A 54 18.44 5.11 -11.27
N ARG A 55 18.69 4.09 -12.08
CA ARG A 55 17.80 3.72 -13.21
C ARG A 55 16.41 3.30 -12.73
N MET A 56 16.34 2.51 -11.67
CA MET A 56 15.08 2.10 -11.05
C MET A 56 14.33 3.30 -10.46
N ALA A 57 15.00 4.16 -9.69
CA ALA A 57 14.41 5.39 -9.14
C ALA A 57 13.83 6.27 -10.25
N ARG A 58 14.56 6.41 -11.37
CA ARG A 58 14.05 7.13 -12.53
C ARG A 58 12.82 6.48 -13.14
N TYR A 59 12.79 5.16 -13.29
CA TYR A 59 11.61 4.43 -13.75
C TYR A 59 10.40 4.64 -12.84
N LEU A 60 10.59 4.65 -11.52
CA LEU A 60 9.54 4.95 -10.54
C LEU A 60 9.00 6.37 -10.72
N GLY A 61 9.88 7.36 -10.82
CA GLY A 61 9.46 8.75 -11.01
C GLY A 61 8.77 8.99 -12.36
N ASP A 62 9.26 8.37 -13.44
CA ASP A 62 8.61 8.41 -14.76
C ASP A 62 7.25 7.70 -14.73
N THR A 63 7.13 6.61 -13.97
CA THR A 63 5.84 5.92 -13.72
C THR A 63 4.87 6.86 -12.99
N LEU A 64 5.32 7.55 -11.94
CA LEU A 64 4.49 8.51 -11.22
C LEU A 64 4.08 9.69 -12.12
N ILE A 65 5.01 10.27 -12.89
CA ILE A 65 4.72 11.36 -13.83
C ILE A 65 3.69 10.94 -14.87
N LYS A 66 3.81 9.73 -15.43
CA LYS A 66 2.87 9.21 -16.42
C LYS A 66 1.45 9.05 -15.87
N ASN A 67 1.31 8.57 -14.62
CA ASN A 67 0.01 8.22 -14.04
C ASN A 67 -0.65 9.38 -13.27
N ALA A 68 0.15 10.12 -12.49
CA ALA A 68 -0.32 11.19 -11.63
C ALA A 68 -0.06 12.59 -12.20
N GLY A 69 0.88 12.75 -13.11
CA GLY A 69 1.38 14.04 -13.60
C GLY A 69 2.56 14.57 -12.77
N GLY A 70 2.91 15.84 -13.00
CA GLY A 70 4.08 16.49 -12.39
C GLY A 70 5.28 16.52 -13.34
N CYS A 71 6.46 16.83 -12.79
CA CYS A 71 7.70 16.88 -13.55
C CYS A 71 8.92 16.66 -12.65
N TRP A 72 10.03 16.22 -13.23
CA TRP A 72 11.32 16.22 -12.56
C TRP A 72 11.79 17.65 -12.26
N GLU A 73 12.18 17.90 -11.02
CA GLU A 73 12.88 19.12 -10.58
C GLU A 73 14.19 18.75 -9.89
N GLY A 74 15.18 19.64 -9.95
CA GLY A 74 16.53 19.42 -9.40
C GLY A 74 17.55 18.89 -10.43
N ALA A 75 18.75 18.58 -9.95
CA ALA A 75 19.88 18.10 -10.76
C ALA A 75 20.54 16.87 -10.12
N GLY A 76 21.16 16.02 -10.94
CA GLY A 76 21.84 14.81 -10.46
C GLY A 76 20.92 13.86 -9.70
N ASP A 77 21.43 13.33 -8.59
CA ASP A 77 20.75 12.36 -7.72
C ASP A 77 19.75 13.01 -6.75
N GLU A 78 19.76 14.33 -6.60
CA GLU A 78 18.79 15.07 -5.77
C GLU A 78 17.49 15.40 -6.53
N ARG A 79 17.28 14.76 -7.68
CA ARG A 79 16.06 14.97 -8.48
C ARG A 79 14.85 14.36 -7.80
N VAL A 80 13.80 15.17 -7.70
CA VAL A 80 12.49 14.76 -7.18
C VAL A 80 11.42 14.92 -8.24
N VAL A 81 10.35 14.13 -8.15
CA VAL A 81 9.13 14.40 -8.92
C VAL A 81 8.33 15.44 -8.16
N ALA A 82 8.26 16.65 -8.70
CA ALA A 82 7.57 17.79 -8.12
C ALA A 82 6.32 18.15 -8.94
N ARG A 83 5.57 19.14 -8.43
CA ARG A 83 4.34 19.66 -9.03
C ARG A 83 3.29 18.59 -9.31
N ILE A 84 3.30 17.51 -8.53
CA ILE A 84 2.30 16.46 -8.62
C ILE A 84 0.93 17.10 -8.29
N PRO A 85 -0.09 16.94 -9.15
CA PRO A 85 -1.41 17.49 -8.91
C PRO A 85 -1.94 17.17 -7.51
N ARG A 86 -2.50 18.19 -6.84
CA ARG A 86 -3.03 18.14 -5.46
C ARG A 86 -2.00 17.95 -4.34
N VAL A 87 -0.74 17.73 -4.67
CA VAL A 87 0.37 17.67 -3.71
C VAL A 87 1.05 19.04 -3.67
N ARG A 88 1.06 19.70 -2.51
CA ARG A 88 1.60 21.07 -2.38
C ARG A 88 3.02 21.06 -1.81
N LYS A 89 3.92 21.79 -2.48
CA LYS A 89 5.25 22.24 -1.99
C LYS A 89 6.29 21.15 -1.70
N GLU A 90 5.97 19.87 -1.90
CA GLU A 90 6.91 18.76 -1.68
C GLU A 90 7.06 17.91 -2.93
N GLY A 91 8.25 17.35 -3.09
CA GLY A 91 8.60 16.47 -4.19
C GLY A 91 8.75 15.03 -3.70
N PHE A 92 8.39 14.09 -4.56
CA PHE A 92 8.64 12.67 -4.34
C PHE A 92 10.09 12.34 -4.68
N ASP A 93 10.86 11.94 -3.67
CA ASP A 93 12.16 11.30 -3.86
C ASP A 93 11.96 9.83 -4.28
N ALA A 94 12.21 9.56 -5.56
CA ALA A 94 12.02 8.22 -6.12
C ALA A 94 13.13 7.23 -5.73
N LEU A 95 14.26 7.71 -5.21
CA LEU A 95 15.31 6.84 -4.69
C LEU A 95 14.91 6.25 -3.33
N GLY A 96 14.15 6.99 -2.52
CA GLY A 96 13.64 6.58 -1.21
C GLY A 96 13.01 5.18 -1.21
N PRO A 97 11.97 4.89 -2.01
CA PRO A 97 11.36 3.55 -2.07
C PRO A 97 12.33 2.43 -2.47
N ILE A 98 13.28 2.71 -3.37
CA ILE A 98 14.29 1.73 -3.80
C ILE A 98 15.25 1.41 -2.66
N LEU A 99 15.72 2.43 -1.94
CA LEU A 99 16.61 2.25 -0.78
C LEU A 99 15.89 1.56 0.38
N GLU A 100 14.63 1.91 0.64
CA GLU A 100 13.84 1.28 1.68
C GLU A 100 13.58 -0.19 1.37
N PHE A 101 13.21 -0.51 0.12
CA PHE A 101 13.10 -1.90 -0.31
C PHE A 101 14.45 -2.62 -0.22
N ARG A 102 15.55 -1.99 -0.68
CA ARG A 102 16.94 -2.45 -0.49
C ARG A 102 17.38 -2.47 0.98
N ARG A 103 16.57 -2.05 1.94
CA ARG A 103 16.83 -2.30 3.37
C ARG A 103 15.94 -3.39 3.95
N LEU A 104 14.64 -3.34 3.67
CA LEU A 104 13.64 -4.11 4.40
C LEU A 104 13.11 -5.35 3.65
N ARG A 105 13.24 -5.40 2.32
CA ARG A 105 12.70 -6.49 1.46
C ARG A 105 11.21 -6.74 1.68
N ILE A 106 10.44 -5.71 2.01
CA ILE A 106 9.00 -5.84 2.19
C ILE A 106 8.36 -6.01 0.81
N PRO A 107 7.70 -7.14 0.51
CA PRO A 107 7.11 -7.36 -0.80
C PRO A 107 6.02 -6.32 -1.12
N GLY A 108 6.10 -5.72 -2.30
CA GLY A 108 5.19 -4.73 -2.83
C GLY A 108 5.47 -3.29 -2.37
N ALA A 109 6.51 -3.07 -1.57
CA ALA A 109 6.81 -1.76 -1.00
C ALA A 109 7.16 -0.72 -2.05
N VAL A 110 7.84 -1.10 -3.13
CA VAL A 110 8.24 -0.19 -4.22
C VAL A 110 7.00 0.47 -4.82
N ARG A 111 6.00 -0.33 -5.17
CA ARG A 111 4.71 0.14 -5.68
C ARG A 111 3.95 0.94 -4.64
N ASP A 112 3.79 0.38 -3.43
CA ASP A 112 2.96 0.98 -2.39
C ASP A 112 3.46 2.37 -1.99
N LEU A 113 4.77 2.55 -1.80
CA LEU A 113 5.40 3.83 -1.46
C LEU A 113 5.37 4.85 -2.60
N THR A 114 5.20 4.39 -3.85
CA THR A 114 5.05 5.28 -5.02
C THR A 114 3.59 5.72 -5.20
N VAL A 115 2.64 4.78 -5.10
CA VAL A 115 1.21 5.03 -5.36
C VAL A 115 0.58 6.00 -4.35
N ILE A 116 1.10 6.10 -3.12
CA ILE A 116 0.60 7.09 -2.14
C ILE A 116 0.70 8.54 -2.64
N TRP A 117 1.60 8.84 -3.58
CA TRP A 117 1.75 10.16 -4.17
C TRP A 117 0.72 10.46 -5.27
N ASP A 118 0.06 9.44 -5.83
CA ASP A 118 -1.09 9.63 -6.72
C ASP A 118 -2.39 9.73 -5.92
N VAL A 119 -2.61 10.90 -5.34
CA VAL A 119 -3.81 11.20 -4.54
C VAL A 119 -5.11 10.95 -5.34
N ALA A 120 -5.10 11.15 -6.67
CA ALA A 120 -6.27 10.88 -7.50
C ALA A 120 -6.58 9.38 -7.58
N GLN A 121 -5.56 8.55 -7.78
CA GLN A 121 -5.68 7.10 -7.74
C GLN A 121 -6.13 6.61 -6.36
N ARG A 122 -5.53 7.11 -5.27
CA ARG A 122 -5.94 6.75 -3.91
C ARG A 122 -7.41 7.09 -3.64
N ARG A 123 -7.90 8.22 -4.13
CA ARG A 123 -9.32 8.60 -4.02
C ARG A 123 -10.23 7.66 -4.83
N ARG A 124 -9.82 7.24 -6.03
CA ARG A 124 -10.58 6.25 -6.83
C ARG A 124 -10.65 4.90 -6.13
N GLU A 125 -9.54 4.44 -5.58
CA GLU A 125 -9.47 3.18 -4.83
C GLU A 125 -10.35 3.22 -3.58
N LEU A 126 -10.31 4.33 -2.82
CA LEU A 126 -11.20 4.52 -1.68
C LEU A 126 -12.66 4.51 -2.11
N ALA A 127 -13.02 5.28 -3.15
CA ALA A 127 -14.38 5.34 -3.66
C ALA A 127 -14.89 3.95 -4.09
N ALA A 128 -14.07 3.19 -4.82
CA ALA A 128 -14.40 1.82 -5.22
C ALA A 128 -14.55 0.89 -4.00
N ALA A 129 -13.65 0.98 -3.04
CA ALA A 129 -13.67 0.15 -1.84
C ALA A 129 -14.80 0.53 -0.86
N THR A 130 -15.44 1.69 -0.99
CA THR A 130 -16.57 2.11 -0.16
C THR A 130 -17.89 2.21 -0.92
N ALA A 131 -17.92 1.91 -2.22
CA ALA A 131 -19.11 2.06 -3.07
C ALA A 131 -20.22 1.07 -2.70
N ASP A 132 -19.84 -0.16 -2.39
CA ASP A 132 -20.75 -1.25 -2.01
C ASP A 132 -20.23 -1.91 -0.71
N PRO A 133 -20.67 -1.42 0.46
CA PRO A 133 -20.23 -1.98 1.74
C PRO A 133 -20.58 -3.45 1.90
N ASP A 134 -21.77 -3.87 1.46
CA ASP A 134 -22.25 -5.24 1.63
C ASP A 134 -21.46 -6.22 0.78
N ALA A 135 -21.19 -5.87 -0.49
CA ALA A 135 -20.32 -6.67 -1.35
C ALA A 135 -18.88 -6.74 -0.80
N ASN A 136 -18.35 -5.64 -0.26
CA ASN A 136 -17.02 -5.64 0.34
C ASN A 136 -16.95 -6.52 1.60
N LEU A 137 -17.98 -6.52 2.45
CA LEU A 137 -18.09 -7.41 3.60
C LEU A 137 -18.20 -8.88 3.17
N GLY A 138 -19.02 -9.17 2.15
CA GLY A 138 -19.14 -10.51 1.56
C GLY A 138 -17.79 -11.03 1.07
N SER A 139 -17.07 -10.24 0.28
CA SER A 139 -15.75 -10.64 -0.20
C SER A 139 -14.68 -10.70 0.90
N LEU A 140 -14.78 -9.89 1.96
CA LEU A 140 -13.86 -9.99 3.10
C LEU A 140 -14.12 -11.29 3.88
N ARG A 141 -15.38 -11.68 4.05
CA ARG A 141 -15.76 -12.97 4.65
C ARG A 141 -15.18 -14.14 3.86
N GLU A 142 -15.33 -14.13 2.54
CA GLU A 142 -14.72 -15.14 1.65
C GLU A 142 -13.18 -15.17 1.79
N ASP A 143 -12.52 -14.01 1.83
CA ASP A 143 -11.07 -13.94 2.04
C ASP A 143 -10.66 -14.51 3.42
N ILE A 144 -11.43 -14.23 4.49
CA ILE A 144 -11.17 -14.77 5.84
C ILE A 144 -11.31 -16.29 5.82
N GLU A 145 -12.44 -16.82 5.30
CA GLU A 145 -12.69 -18.25 5.22
C GLU A 145 -11.61 -18.98 4.40
N ALA A 146 -11.19 -18.39 3.28
CA ALA A 146 -10.13 -18.96 2.44
C ALA A 146 -8.74 -18.95 3.12
N LEU A 147 -8.50 -18.03 4.06
CA LEU A 147 -7.24 -17.94 4.80
C LEU A 147 -7.24 -18.86 6.02
N THR A 148 -8.31 -18.87 6.81
CA THR A 148 -8.39 -19.55 8.11
C THR A 148 -9.02 -20.94 8.03
N GLY A 149 -9.74 -21.24 6.95
CA GLY A 149 -10.52 -22.47 6.80
C GLY A 149 -11.82 -22.51 7.62
N ALA A 150 -12.22 -21.39 8.22
CA ALA A 150 -13.41 -21.28 9.05
C ALA A 150 -14.29 -20.11 8.61
N ASP A 151 -15.60 -20.34 8.55
CA ASP A 151 -16.58 -19.28 8.29
C ASP A 151 -16.59 -18.31 9.49
N PRO A 152 -16.25 -17.03 9.32
CA PRO A 152 -16.29 -16.05 10.40
C PRO A 152 -17.73 -15.68 10.82
N GLY A 153 -18.75 -16.12 10.07
CA GLY A 153 -20.13 -15.67 10.23
C GLY A 153 -20.32 -14.24 9.71
N PRO A 154 -21.40 -13.55 10.12
CA PRO A 154 -21.65 -12.16 9.74
C PRO A 154 -20.55 -11.22 10.24
N LEU A 155 -20.13 -10.29 9.39
CA LEU A 155 -19.15 -9.24 9.72
C LEU A 155 -19.83 -7.88 9.95
N ASP A 156 -21.15 -7.79 10.07
CA ASP A 156 -21.90 -6.54 10.02
C ASP A 156 -21.92 -5.77 11.36
N ASP A 157 -21.54 -6.40 12.47
CA ASP A 157 -21.69 -5.84 13.82
C ASP A 157 -20.37 -5.58 14.57
N GLY A 158 -19.22 -5.96 14.03
CA GLY A 158 -17.93 -5.78 14.71
C GLY A 158 -17.83 -6.56 16.02
N THR A 159 -18.55 -7.68 16.13
CA THR A 159 -18.46 -8.56 17.30
C THR A 159 -17.02 -8.98 17.61
N PRO A 160 -16.71 -9.30 18.89
CA PRO A 160 -15.42 -9.86 19.27
C PRO A 160 -15.02 -11.06 18.41
N ALA A 161 -15.99 -11.92 18.05
CA ALA A 161 -15.76 -13.08 17.19
C ALA A 161 -15.34 -12.67 15.76
N ALA A 162 -16.07 -11.74 15.13
CA ALA A 162 -15.73 -11.24 13.80
C ALA A 162 -14.35 -10.56 13.76
N LEU A 163 -14.03 -9.76 14.78
CA LEU A 163 -12.72 -9.10 14.91
C LEU A 163 -11.59 -10.11 15.16
N ALA A 164 -11.83 -11.15 15.95
CA ALA A 164 -10.86 -12.22 16.17
C ALA A 164 -10.61 -13.03 14.88
N ALA A 165 -11.65 -13.34 14.12
CA ALA A 165 -11.53 -14.05 12.85
C ALA A 165 -10.73 -13.22 11.81
N LEU A 166 -10.99 -11.91 11.72
CA LEU A 166 -10.20 -11.02 10.89
C LEU A 166 -8.75 -10.92 11.35
N GLU A 167 -8.50 -10.83 12.66
CA GLU A 167 -7.15 -10.79 13.21
C GLU A 167 -6.37 -12.05 12.84
N GLU A 168 -6.99 -13.22 12.94
CA GLU A 168 -6.39 -14.50 12.55
C GLU A 168 -6.12 -14.58 11.05
N ALA A 169 -7.06 -14.10 10.22
CA ALA A 169 -6.86 -14.03 8.77
C ALA A 169 -5.67 -13.12 8.41
N LEU A 170 -5.52 -11.97 9.06
CA LEU A 170 -4.40 -11.05 8.85
C LEU A 170 -3.06 -11.68 9.29
N LYS A 171 -3.03 -12.40 10.41
CA LYS A 171 -1.85 -13.16 10.85
C LYS A 171 -1.48 -14.24 9.83
N THR A 172 -2.48 -14.99 9.37
CA THR A 172 -2.31 -16.07 8.38
C THR A 172 -1.85 -15.54 7.03
N LEU A 173 -2.34 -14.38 6.61
CA LEU A 173 -1.92 -13.70 5.39
C LEU A 173 -0.40 -13.40 5.38
N ILE A 174 0.16 -13.06 6.55
CA ILE A 174 1.60 -12.84 6.72
C ILE A 174 2.37 -14.17 6.64
N ILE A 175 1.83 -15.23 7.26
CA ILE A 175 2.48 -16.56 7.32
C ILE A 175 2.49 -17.24 5.94
N GLN A 176 1.35 -17.24 5.24
CA GLN A 176 1.15 -17.99 3.99
C GLN A 176 1.84 -17.38 2.76
N LYS A 177 2.54 -16.25 2.90
CA LYS A 177 3.26 -15.56 1.80
C LYS A 177 2.42 -15.45 0.51
N ARG A 178 1.13 -15.11 0.66
CA ARG A 178 0.22 -14.92 -0.49
C ARG A 178 0.75 -13.84 -1.44
N THR A 179 0.25 -13.85 -2.69
CA THR A 179 0.63 -12.87 -3.72
C THR A 179 0.43 -11.43 -3.23
N ARG A 180 1.23 -10.49 -3.76
CA ARG A 180 1.16 -9.07 -3.36
C ARG A 180 -0.25 -8.51 -3.56
N GLU A 181 -0.92 -8.87 -4.64
CA GLU A 181 -2.28 -8.46 -5.00
C GLU A 181 -3.30 -8.99 -4.00
N ALA A 182 -3.19 -10.26 -3.61
CA ALA A 182 -4.06 -10.84 -2.58
C ALA A 182 -3.88 -10.10 -1.26
N ARG A 183 -2.63 -9.80 -0.86
CA ARG A 183 -2.35 -9.04 0.36
C ARG A 183 -2.95 -7.63 0.32
N ARG A 184 -2.75 -6.89 -0.78
CA ARG A 184 -3.33 -5.55 -0.97
C ARG A 184 -4.85 -5.59 -0.91
N ARG A 185 -5.49 -6.56 -1.57
CA ARG A 185 -6.94 -6.72 -1.56
C ARG A 185 -7.49 -6.95 -0.15
N VAL A 186 -6.95 -7.95 0.56
CA VAL A 186 -7.38 -8.27 1.93
C VAL A 186 -7.13 -7.09 2.87
N HIS A 187 -5.96 -6.46 2.81
CA HIS A 187 -5.66 -5.28 3.61
C HIS A 187 -6.62 -4.12 3.33
N THR A 188 -6.89 -3.79 2.05
CA THR A 188 -7.83 -2.73 1.70
C THR A 188 -9.23 -3.00 2.27
N ARG A 189 -9.73 -4.22 2.10
CA ARG A 189 -11.04 -4.62 2.65
C ARG A 189 -11.07 -4.55 4.18
N ALA A 190 -10.01 -5.03 4.84
CA ALA A 190 -9.88 -4.94 6.30
C ALA A 190 -9.82 -3.47 6.79
N ILE A 191 -9.11 -2.59 6.07
CA ILE A 191 -9.04 -1.15 6.38
C ILE A 191 -10.43 -0.52 6.29
N VAL A 192 -11.16 -0.81 5.21
CA VAL A 192 -12.53 -0.30 5.02
C VAL A 192 -13.44 -0.80 6.13
N TYR A 193 -13.42 -2.10 6.42
CA TYR A 193 -14.25 -2.69 7.47
C TYR A 193 -13.96 -2.07 8.84
N ILE A 194 -12.70 -1.99 9.25
CA ILE A 194 -12.32 -1.43 10.54
C ILE A 194 -12.63 0.06 10.64
N GLY A 195 -12.41 0.82 9.57
CA GLY A 195 -12.82 2.23 9.55
C GLY A 195 -14.33 2.42 9.56
N ALA A 196 -15.12 1.52 8.96
CA ALA A 196 -16.58 1.57 9.04
C ALA A 196 -17.07 1.33 10.47
N LEU A 197 -16.50 0.35 11.19
CA LEU A 197 -16.79 0.13 12.61
C LEU A 197 -16.41 1.35 13.45
N PHE A 198 -15.27 1.97 13.17
CA PHE A 198 -14.84 3.20 13.85
C PHE A 198 -15.83 4.36 13.62
N LEU A 199 -16.22 4.63 12.38
CA LEU A 199 -17.19 5.68 12.04
C LEU A 199 -18.55 5.44 12.72
N ARG A 200 -18.99 4.18 12.74
CA ARG A 200 -20.22 3.78 13.44
C ARG A 200 -20.11 4.02 14.94
N GLY A 201 -19.00 3.60 15.56
CA GLY A 201 -18.74 3.80 16.99
C GLY A 201 -18.62 5.27 17.38
N LEU A 202 -18.17 6.14 16.47
CA LEU A 202 -18.19 7.59 16.64
C LEU A 202 -19.55 8.23 16.36
N GLY A 203 -20.43 7.57 15.60
CA GLY A 203 -21.73 8.09 15.15
C GLY A 203 -21.63 9.23 14.12
N ARG A 204 -20.45 9.49 13.54
CA ARG A 204 -20.23 10.58 12.58
C ARG A 204 -18.93 10.41 11.81
N GLY A 205 -18.79 11.21 10.75
CA GLY A 205 -17.58 11.34 9.95
C GLY A 205 -17.76 10.77 8.56
N GLY A 206 -16.66 10.68 7.82
CA GLY A 206 -16.65 10.15 6.47
C GLY A 206 -15.27 9.68 6.09
N TRP A 207 -15.19 9.10 4.90
CA TRP A 207 -13.96 8.63 4.31
C TRP A 207 -13.23 9.77 3.59
N SER A 208 -11.91 9.79 3.73
CA SER A 208 -11.03 10.71 3.00
C SER A 208 -9.66 10.07 2.74
N VAL A 209 -8.84 10.71 1.91
CA VAL A 209 -7.43 10.36 1.72
C VAL A 209 -6.61 11.47 2.36
N CYS A 210 -5.53 11.14 3.08
CA CYS A 210 -4.63 12.16 3.58
C CYS A 210 -3.79 12.77 2.43
N GLU A 211 -3.84 14.09 2.28
CA GLU A 211 -3.25 14.80 1.12
C GLU A 211 -2.05 15.66 1.51
N SER A 212 -1.71 15.71 2.80
CA SER A 212 -0.58 16.47 3.30
C SER A 212 0.67 15.58 3.30
N PRO A 213 1.70 15.85 2.46
CA PRO A 213 2.90 15.01 2.40
C PRO A 213 3.73 15.00 3.69
N ARG A 214 3.58 16.04 4.52
CA ARG A 214 4.21 16.13 5.85
C ARG A 214 3.57 15.20 6.88
N ASP A 215 2.38 14.71 6.59
CA ASP A 215 1.68 13.80 7.48
C ASP A 215 2.24 12.39 7.28
N ILE A 216 2.51 11.69 8.38
CA ILE A 216 2.94 10.28 8.36
C ILE A 216 1.90 9.37 7.68
N ASP A 217 0.66 9.81 7.59
CA ASP A 217 -0.44 9.11 6.96
C ASP A 217 -0.72 9.54 5.52
N PHE A 218 0.15 10.34 4.89
CA PHE A 218 0.02 10.75 3.49
C PHE A 218 -0.35 9.59 2.54
N GLY A 219 -1.37 9.80 1.71
CA GLY A 219 -1.92 8.84 0.74
C GLY A 219 -2.69 7.66 1.35
N LYS A 220 -2.79 7.56 2.69
CA LYS A 220 -3.59 6.54 3.37
C LYS A 220 -5.06 6.94 3.47
N PHE A 221 -5.92 5.94 3.65
CA PHE A 221 -7.35 6.12 3.85
C PHE A 221 -7.63 6.52 5.29
N HIS A 222 -8.43 7.56 5.46
CA HIS A 222 -8.87 8.09 6.74
C HIS A 222 -10.37 7.85 6.91
N ALA A 223 -10.72 7.28 8.06
CA ALA A 223 -12.07 7.21 8.59
C ALA A 223 -12.21 8.31 9.64
N GLY A 224 -12.82 9.45 9.29
CA GLY A 224 -12.80 10.64 10.14
C GLY A 224 -11.38 11.21 10.27
N ASP A 225 -10.86 11.28 11.49
CA ASP A 225 -9.53 11.83 11.83
C ASP A 225 -8.47 10.74 12.07
N TRP A 226 -8.73 9.50 11.62
CA TRP A 226 -7.89 8.35 11.89
C TRP A 226 -7.64 7.50 10.66
N ALA A 227 -6.40 7.02 10.48
CA ALA A 227 -6.02 6.05 9.46
C ALA A 227 -6.12 4.60 9.98
N PRO A 228 -7.11 3.79 9.54
CA PRO A 228 -7.28 2.41 10.02
C PRO A 228 -6.14 1.47 9.62
N LEU A 229 -5.36 1.84 8.60
CA LEU A 229 -4.15 1.12 8.19
C LEU A 229 -3.21 0.83 9.37
N SER A 230 -3.09 1.78 10.30
CA SER A 230 -2.23 1.65 11.47
C SER A 230 -2.68 0.54 12.42
N ALA A 231 -3.98 0.25 12.53
CA ALA A 231 -4.46 -0.91 13.29
C ALA A 231 -4.24 -2.21 12.52
N VAL A 232 -4.58 -2.25 11.24
CA VAL A 232 -4.44 -3.45 10.40
C VAL A 232 -2.98 -3.90 10.29
N ARG A 233 -2.04 -2.98 10.04
CA ARG A 233 -0.61 -3.32 9.92
C ARG A 233 0.06 -3.72 11.25
N ARG A 234 -0.53 -3.39 12.40
CA ARG A 234 -0.01 -3.79 13.72
C ARG A 234 -0.35 -5.24 14.07
N VAL A 235 -1.29 -5.86 13.36
CA VAL A 235 -1.60 -7.27 13.53
C VAL A 235 -0.44 -8.10 12.96
N THR A 236 0.35 -8.71 13.85
CA THR A 236 1.42 -9.64 13.48
C THR A 236 1.26 -10.96 14.24
N PRO A 237 1.85 -12.07 13.74
CA PRO A 237 1.74 -13.37 14.41
C PRO A 237 2.25 -13.39 15.86
N GLN A 238 3.13 -12.44 16.24
CA GLN A 238 3.70 -12.34 17.58
C GLN A 238 2.81 -11.59 18.57
N GLN A 239 1.75 -10.93 18.10
CA GLN A 239 0.85 -10.15 18.96
C GLN A 239 -0.21 -11.04 19.61
N PRO A 240 -0.59 -10.75 20.88
CA PRO A 240 -1.65 -11.47 21.56
C PRO A 240 -3.00 -11.30 20.84
N ALA A 241 -3.90 -12.25 21.06
CA ALA A 241 -5.27 -12.19 20.53
C ALA A 241 -6.04 -10.99 21.09
N GLY A 242 -6.97 -10.45 20.28
CA GLY A 242 -7.87 -9.36 20.69
C GLY A 242 -7.26 -7.96 20.59
N LEU A 243 -6.08 -7.84 19.96
CA LEU A 243 -5.42 -6.55 19.75
C LEU A 243 -6.26 -5.63 18.86
N LEU A 244 -6.89 -6.17 17.82
CA LEU A 244 -7.71 -5.41 16.89
C LEU A 244 -8.91 -4.76 17.60
N GLN A 245 -9.63 -5.55 18.40
CA GLN A 245 -10.75 -5.10 19.22
C GLN A 245 -10.30 -4.02 20.22
N LYS A 246 -9.27 -4.33 21.01
CA LYS A 246 -8.75 -3.39 22.02
C LYS A 246 -8.33 -2.05 21.41
N ASN A 247 -7.65 -2.08 20.27
CA ASN A 247 -7.22 -0.86 19.58
C ASN A 247 -8.41 -0.04 19.09
N LEU A 248 -9.42 -0.70 18.52
CA LEU A 248 -10.62 -0.06 18.02
C LEU A 248 -11.43 0.60 19.15
N GLU A 249 -11.66 -0.11 20.25
CA GLU A 249 -12.34 0.43 21.43
C GLU A 249 -11.57 1.62 22.03
N THR A 250 -10.25 1.45 22.22
CA THR A 250 -9.39 2.49 22.80
C THR A 250 -9.44 3.78 21.98
N ILE A 251 -9.37 3.67 20.64
CA ILE A 251 -9.35 4.85 19.79
C ILE A 251 -10.72 5.53 19.69
N ILE A 252 -11.81 4.76 19.67
CA ILE A 252 -13.18 5.29 19.70
C ILE A 252 -13.38 6.10 20.99
N GLU A 253 -13.02 5.54 22.14
CA GLU A 253 -13.19 6.20 23.43
C GLU A 253 -12.30 7.43 23.58
N ALA A 254 -11.02 7.34 23.17
CA ALA A 254 -10.11 8.49 23.19
C ALA A 254 -10.65 9.66 22.34
N ARG A 255 -11.23 9.37 21.17
CA ARG A 255 -11.80 10.37 20.27
C ARG A 255 -13.12 10.95 20.75
N LYS A 256 -13.94 10.17 21.46
CA LYS A 256 -15.13 10.69 22.17
C LYS A 256 -14.74 11.60 23.33
N ALA A 257 -13.70 11.24 24.08
CA ALA A 257 -13.23 11.99 25.25
C ALA A 257 -12.61 13.35 24.88
N ALA A 258 -11.79 13.40 23.81
CA ALA A 258 -11.16 14.65 23.34
C ALA A 258 -12.14 15.72 22.79
N ARG A 259 -13.44 15.45 22.87
CA ARG A 259 -14.52 16.32 22.38
C ARG A 259 -15.42 16.83 23.52
N ARG A 260 -15.17 16.41 24.76
CA ARG A 260 -15.80 16.95 25.97
C ARG A 260 -14.91 18.07 26.52
#